data_AF-A0A744H108-F1
#
_entry.id   AF-A0A744H108-F1
#
_cell.length_a   1.000
_cell.length_b   1.000
_cell.length_c   1.000
_cell.angle_alpha   90.00
_cell.angle_beta   90.00
_cell.angle_gamma   90.00
#
_symmetry.space_group_name_H-M   'P 1'
#
loop_
_entity.id
_entity.type
_entity.pdbx_description
1 polymer ?
#
loop_
_entity_poly.entity_id
_entity_poly.type
_entity_poly.pdbx_seq_one_letter_code
_entity_poly.pdbx_strand_id
1 'polypeptide(L)'
;MMIYCARIVAIGLFVADGLTDKMLITFDSNGPKDCLDYSLSLEPSFRGESLMILPGDHLLLAGHDYLVTSVGKGAQQALFELGHLTLVFNGDLNPCHVGAVHLSGPVPNLRDLHGNLVIEEGRP
;
A
#
# COMPACT_ATOMS: atom_id res chain seq x y z
N MET A 1 -6.60 6.58 -14.30
CA MET A 1 -7.29 7.53 -13.41
C MET A 1 -6.81 7.31 -11.99
N MET A 2 -6.97 8.27 -11.06
CA MET A 2 -6.60 8.04 -9.65
C MET A 2 -7.65 7.12 -8.99
N ILE A 3 -7.19 6.04 -8.37
CA ILE A 3 -8.02 5.03 -7.67
C ILE A 3 -8.09 5.36 -6.18
N TYR A 4 -6.94 5.67 -5.58
CA TYR A 4 -6.83 5.94 -4.15
C TYR A 4 -5.72 6.95 -3.87
N CYS A 5 -5.92 7.82 -2.89
CA CYS A 5 -4.87 8.70 -2.40
C CYS A 5 -4.99 8.87 -0.89
N ALA A 6 -3.91 8.58 -0.18
CA ALA A 6 -3.82 8.82 1.26
C ALA A 6 -2.51 9.50 1.62
N ARG A 7 -2.58 10.36 2.63
CA ARG A 7 -1.41 11.03 3.19
C ARG A 7 -0.80 10.18 4.29
N ILE A 8 0.51 10.03 4.26
CA ILE A 8 1.26 9.36 5.32
C ILE A 8 1.33 10.32 6.50
N VAL A 9 0.84 9.86 7.67
CA VAL A 9 0.81 10.69 8.89
C VAL A 9 1.76 10.20 9.97
N ALA A 10 2.01 8.89 10.02
CA ALA A 10 2.94 8.30 10.97
C ALA A 10 3.51 6.99 10.41
N ILE A 11 4.67 6.60 10.93
CA ILE A 11 5.35 5.37 10.60
C ILE A 11 5.46 4.56 11.89
N GLY A 12 4.96 3.33 11.89
CA GLY A 12 5.06 2.41 13.02
C GLY A 12 6.51 2.04 13.36
N LEU A 13 6.73 1.67 14.61
CA LEU A 13 8.03 1.29 15.16
C LEU A 13 8.68 0.12 14.40
N PHE A 14 7.89 -0.87 13.98
CA PHE A 14 8.34 -2.12 13.35
C PHE A 14 8.22 -2.10 11.83
N VAL A 15 7.87 -0.96 11.22
CA VAL A 15 7.79 -0.84 9.75
C VAL A 15 9.16 -1.12 9.12
N ALA A 16 10.25 -0.72 9.77
CA ALA A 16 11.61 -0.98 9.29
C ALA A 16 11.94 -2.48 9.16
N ASP A 17 11.43 -3.29 10.10
CA ASP A 17 11.62 -4.74 10.08
C ASP A 17 10.84 -5.34 8.91
N GLY A 18 9.58 -4.92 8.72
CA GLY A 18 8.79 -5.33 7.56
C GLY A 18 9.47 -5.00 6.23
N LEU A 19 10.04 -3.80 6.08
CA LEU A 19 10.76 -3.41 4.87
C LEU A 19 11.98 -4.31 4.60
N THR A 20 12.64 -4.81 5.66
CA THR A 20 13.75 -5.78 5.52
C THR A 20 13.27 -7.07 4.85
N ASP A 21 12.03 -7.49 5.12
CA ASP A 21 11.36 -8.62 4.49
C ASP A 21 10.63 -8.25 3.18
N LYS A 22 10.89 -7.06 2.62
CA LYS A 22 10.23 -6.51 1.42
C LYS A 22 8.71 -6.38 1.57
N MET A 23 8.25 -6.13 2.79
CA MET A 23 6.83 -6.01 3.10
C MET A 23 6.54 -4.68 3.78
N LEU A 24 5.44 -4.05 3.42
CA LEU A 24 4.97 -2.83 4.06
C LEU A 24 3.47 -2.95 4.31
N ILE A 25 3.09 -2.89 5.58
CA ILE A 25 1.68 -2.88 5.96
C ILE A 25 1.23 -1.43 6.07
N THR A 26 0.05 -1.11 5.55
CA THR A 26 -0.61 0.18 5.76
C THR A 26 -1.80 0.01 6.69
N PHE A 27 -2.21 1.09 7.37
CA PHE A 27 -3.44 1.11 8.15
C PHE A 27 -4.00 2.53 8.22
N ASP A 28 -5.31 2.66 8.44
CA ASP A 28 -5.91 3.97 8.74
C ASP A 28 -5.34 4.53 10.05
N SER A 29 -5.07 5.83 10.12
CA SER A 29 -4.51 6.48 11.31
C SER A 29 -5.40 6.37 12.56
N ASN A 30 -6.69 6.10 12.39
CA ASN A 30 -7.64 5.84 13.49
C ASN A 30 -7.70 4.37 13.91
N GLY A 31 -6.83 3.51 13.34
CA GLY A 31 -6.74 2.10 13.67
C GLY A 31 -6.26 1.84 15.12
N PRO A 32 -6.40 0.59 15.60
CA PRO A 32 -5.91 0.20 16.91
C PRO A 32 -4.39 0.36 17.00
N LYS A 33 -3.92 0.93 18.11
CA LYS A 33 -2.50 1.30 18.32
C LYS A 33 -1.53 0.14 18.08
N ASP A 34 -1.90 -1.07 18.52
CA ASP A 34 -1.08 -2.28 18.33
C ASP A 34 -0.84 -2.59 16.84
N CYS A 35 -1.79 -2.26 15.95
CA CYS A 35 -1.61 -2.41 14.50
C CYS A 35 -0.80 -1.26 13.90
N LEU A 36 -0.94 -0.04 14.43
CA LEU A 36 -0.20 1.14 13.97
C LEU A 36 1.31 1.00 14.20
N ASP A 37 1.72 0.32 15.26
CA ASP A 37 3.15 0.08 15.54
C ASP A 37 3.84 -0.77 14.46
N TYR A 38 3.10 -1.56 13.67
CA TYR A 38 3.62 -2.40 12.58
C TYR A 38 3.31 -1.86 11.19
N SER A 39 2.65 -0.70 11.09
CA SER A 39 2.12 -0.22 9.83
C SER A 39 2.42 1.25 9.56
N LEU A 40 2.31 1.61 8.29
CA LEU A 40 2.28 2.98 7.84
C LEU A 40 0.88 3.54 8.08
N SER A 41 0.77 4.51 8.97
CA SER A 41 -0.49 5.17 9.26
C SER A 41 -0.83 6.14 8.13
N LEU A 42 -1.99 5.93 7.54
CA LEU A 42 -2.49 6.67 6.39
C LEU A 42 -3.77 7.43 6.74
N GLU A 43 -3.89 8.64 6.23
CA GLU A 43 -5.14 9.40 6.20
C GLU A 43 -5.66 9.48 4.75
N PRO A 44 -6.76 8.78 4.42
CA PRO A 44 -7.31 8.77 3.08
C PRO A 44 -7.90 10.13 2.73
N SER A 45 -7.43 10.69 1.61
CA SER A 45 -7.92 11.94 1.04
C SER A 45 -8.85 11.72 -0.17
N PHE A 46 -8.69 10.60 -0.86
CA PHE A 46 -9.49 10.25 -2.03
C PHE A 46 -9.67 8.73 -2.12
N ARG A 47 -10.88 8.31 -2.45
CA ARG A 47 -11.25 6.91 -2.66
C ARG A 47 -12.19 6.83 -3.88
N GLY A 48 -11.74 6.22 -4.96
CA GLY A 48 -12.56 5.96 -6.13
C GLY A 48 -13.44 4.74 -5.89
N GLU A 49 -14.66 4.94 -5.40
CA GLU A 49 -15.59 3.84 -5.02
C GLU A 49 -15.93 2.89 -6.17
N SER A 50 -15.84 3.34 -7.42
CA SER A 50 -16.11 2.54 -8.62
C SER A 50 -14.85 1.99 -9.30
N LEU A 51 -13.66 2.33 -8.81
CA LEU A 51 -12.39 1.89 -9.39
C LEU A 51 -11.83 0.74 -8.55
N MET A 52 -11.24 -0.23 -9.22
CA MET A 52 -10.66 -1.40 -8.57
C MET A 52 -9.16 -1.42 -8.79
N ILE A 53 -8.40 -1.80 -7.76
CA ILE A 53 -6.95 -2.02 -7.91
C ILE A 53 -6.77 -3.32 -8.68
N LEU A 54 -6.10 -3.25 -9.83
CA LEU A 54 -5.88 -4.37 -10.73
C LEU A 54 -4.38 -4.53 -11.04
N PRO A 55 -3.94 -5.74 -11.40
CA PRO A 55 -2.62 -5.93 -11.99
C PRO A 55 -2.46 -5.05 -13.23
N GLY A 56 -1.32 -4.36 -13.33
CA GLY A 56 -1.06 -3.34 -14.35
C GLY A 56 -1.20 -1.90 -13.83
N ASP A 57 -1.85 -1.71 -12.67
CA ASP A 57 -1.93 -0.40 -12.03
C ASP A 57 -0.60 0.07 -11.46
N HIS A 58 -0.53 1.35 -11.15
CA HIS A 58 0.66 1.99 -10.61
C HIS A 58 0.40 2.48 -9.19
N LEU A 59 1.30 2.13 -8.27
CA LEU A 59 1.32 2.63 -6.91
C LEU A 59 2.52 3.56 -6.75
N LEU A 60 2.27 4.82 -6.42
CA LEU A 60 3.30 5.79 -6.13
C LEU A 60 3.48 5.91 -4.61
N LEU A 61 4.71 5.68 -4.15
CA LEU A 61 5.07 5.77 -2.74
C LEU A 61 6.56 6.14 -2.62
N ALA A 62 6.87 7.08 -1.71
CA ALA A 62 8.25 7.47 -1.43
C ALA A 62 9.06 7.89 -2.67
N GLY A 63 8.41 8.59 -3.61
CA GLY A 63 9.03 9.03 -4.87
C GLY A 63 9.29 7.91 -5.89
N HIS A 64 8.85 6.69 -5.61
CA HIS A 64 8.95 5.56 -6.51
C HIS A 64 7.59 5.26 -7.14
N ASP A 65 7.62 4.81 -8.38
CA ASP A 65 6.47 4.30 -9.12
C ASP A 65 6.59 2.76 -9.20
N TYR A 66 5.61 2.08 -8.61
CA TYR A 66 5.55 0.63 -8.50
C TYR A 66 4.47 0.06 -9.41
N LEU A 67 4.85 -0.86 -10.29
CA LEU A 67 3.87 -1.62 -11.06
C LEU A 67 3.21 -2.68 -10.17
N VAL A 68 1.89 -2.65 -10.08
CA VAL A 68 1.08 -3.66 -9.40
C VAL A 68 1.10 -4.95 -10.23
N THR A 69 1.71 -6.00 -9.71
CA THR A 69 1.84 -7.29 -10.41
C THR A 69 0.74 -8.26 -10.05
N SER A 70 0.23 -8.20 -8.82
CA SER A 70 -0.91 -9.00 -8.39
C SER A 70 -1.65 -8.36 -7.21
N VAL A 71 -2.96 -8.64 -7.12
CA VAL A 71 -3.85 -8.07 -6.11
C VAL A 71 -4.66 -9.20 -5.48
N GLY A 72 -4.61 -9.30 -4.15
CA GLY A 72 -5.42 -10.23 -3.37
C GLY A 72 -6.90 -9.83 -3.42
N LYS A 73 -7.78 -10.83 -3.47
CA LYS A 73 -9.24 -10.62 -3.62
C LYS A 73 -9.88 -9.75 -2.52
N GLY A 74 -9.28 -9.69 -1.32
CA GLY A 74 -9.73 -8.88 -0.19
C GLY A 74 -8.93 -7.59 0.03
N ALA A 75 -7.91 -7.31 -0.79
CA ALA A 75 -7.03 -6.15 -0.62
C ALA A 75 -7.82 -4.84 -0.73
N GLN A 76 -8.69 -4.74 -1.73
CA GLN A 76 -9.52 -3.56 -1.91
C GLN A 76 -10.47 -3.31 -0.75
N GLN A 77 -11.18 -4.34 -0.31
CA GLN A 77 -12.10 -4.20 0.82
C GLN A 77 -11.34 -3.77 2.08
N ALA A 78 -10.20 -4.40 2.37
CA ALA A 78 -9.37 -4.06 3.52
C ALA A 78 -8.83 -2.63 3.46
N LEU A 79 -8.42 -2.14 2.28
CA LEU A 79 -7.99 -0.76 2.09
C LEU A 79 -9.12 0.24 2.37
N PHE A 80 -10.34 -0.03 1.90
CA PHE A 80 -11.46 0.88 2.04
C PHE A 80 -12.07 0.86 3.45
N GLU A 81 -12.14 -0.30 4.09
CA GLU A 81 -12.72 -0.45 5.43
C GLU A 81 -11.73 -0.07 6.54
N LEU A 82 -10.47 -0.46 6.41
CA LEU A 82 -9.47 -0.36 7.49
C LEU A 82 -8.23 0.46 7.12
N GLY A 83 -8.10 0.92 5.87
CA GLY A 83 -6.82 1.45 5.36
C GLY A 83 -5.74 0.37 5.26
N HIS A 84 -6.12 -0.91 5.35
CA HIS A 84 -5.21 -2.02 5.50
C HIS A 84 -4.83 -2.64 4.16
N LEU A 85 -3.54 -2.58 3.82
CA LEU A 85 -2.94 -3.31 2.72
C LEU A 85 -1.61 -3.91 3.17
N THR A 86 -1.32 -5.08 2.64
CA THR A 86 0.02 -5.65 2.69
C THR A 86 0.68 -5.46 1.33
N LEU A 87 1.59 -4.49 1.24
CA LEU A 87 2.39 -4.26 0.04
C LEU A 87 3.63 -5.17 0.07
N VAL A 88 3.88 -5.92 -0.99
CA VAL A 88 5.00 -6.85 -1.10
C VAL A 88 5.86 -6.47 -2.32
N PHE A 89 7.10 -6.05 -2.09
CA PHE A 89 8.02 -5.56 -3.13
C PHE A 89 8.86 -6.70 -3.71
N ASN A 90 8.19 -7.70 -4.28
CA ASN A 90 8.86 -8.85 -4.91
C ASN A 90 8.46 -9.09 -6.38
N GLY A 91 7.46 -8.37 -6.89
CA GLY A 91 6.96 -8.49 -8.26
C GLY A 91 6.24 -9.81 -8.58
N ASP A 92 5.81 -10.59 -7.58
CA ASP A 92 5.11 -11.85 -7.84
C ASP A 92 3.75 -11.63 -8.53
N LEU A 93 3.44 -12.55 -9.44
CA LEU A 93 2.19 -12.55 -10.20
C LEU A 93 1.02 -13.21 -9.44
N ASN A 94 1.30 -13.82 -8.29
CA ASN A 94 0.30 -14.47 -7.46
C ASN A 94 0.31 -13.85 -6.05
N PRO A 95 -0.86 -13.40 -5.56
CA PRO A 95 -0.93 -12.80 -4.23
C PRO A 95 -0.69 -13.88 -3.17
N CYS A 96 0.22 -13.60 -2.24
CA CYS A 96 0.54 -14.50 -1.13
C CYS A 96 -0.67 -14.75 -0.21
N HIS A 97 -1.50 -13.73 0.01
CA HIS A 97 -2.73 -13.84 0.79
C HIS A 97 -3.80 -12.85 0.31
N VAL A 98 -5.00 -12.94 0.89
CA VAL A 98 -6.19 -12.21 0.42
C VAL A 98 -6.04 -10.68 0.45
N GLY A 99 -5.17 -10.12 1.30
CA GLY A 99 -4.92 -8.69 1.44
C GLY A 99 -3.59 -8.21 0.86
N ALA A 100 -2.86 -9.10 0.19
CA ALA A 100 -1.54 -8.79 -0.38
C ALA A 100 -1.69 -8.07 -1.72
N VAL A 101 -0.84 -7.08 -1.94
CA VAL A 101 -0.62 -6.43 -3.24
C VAL A 101 0.86 -6.54 -3.55
N HIS A 102 1.18 -7.26 -4.61
CA HIS A 102 2.56 -7.41 -5.03
C HIS A 102 2.92 -6.30 -6.00
N LEU A 103 4.10 -5.75 -5.78
CA LEU A 103 4.64 -4.58 -6.46
C LEU A 103 5.99 -4.94 -7.07
N SER A 104 6.20 -4.53 -8.32
CA SER A 104 7.49 -4.59 -8.98
C SER A 104 8.23 -3.26 -8.79
N GLY A 105 9.39 -3.33 -8.14
CA GLY A 105 10.25 -2.17 -7.87
C GLY A 105 11.14 -2.40 -6.64
N PRO A 106 11.99 -1.42 -6.29
CA PRO A 106 12.84 -1.50 -5.12
C PRO A 106 12.02 -1.42 -3.81
N VAL A 107 12.57 -1.88 -2.70
CA VAL A 107 11.95 -1.59 -1.40
C VAL A 107 12.21 -0.10 -1.08
N PRO A 108 11.19 0.69 -0.69
CA PRO A 108 11.40 2.09 -0.33
C PRO A 108 12.21 2.21 0.96
N ASN A 109 13.02 3.26 1.09
CA ASN A 109 13.67 3.53 2.37
C ASN A 109 12.67 4.11 3.37
N LEU A 110 12.83 3.72 4.64
CA LEU A 110 12.03 4.24 5.75
C LEU A 110 11.99 5.78 5.80
N ARG A 111 13.11 6.43 5.47
CA ARG A 111 13.24 7.91 5.49
C ARG A 111 12.42 8.59 4.39
N ASP A 112 12.16 7.87 3.31
CA ASP A 112 11.45 8.37 2.14
C ASP A 112 9.93 8.11 2.25
N LEU A 113 9.47 7.37 3.27
CA LEU A 113 8.06 7.10 3.56
C LEU A 113 7.35 8.34 4.16
N HIS A 114 7.29 9.40 3.37
CA HIS A 114 6.57 10.64 3.68
C HIS A 114 5.78 11.11 2.45
N GLY A 115 4.86 12.06 2.65
CA GLY A 115 4.01 12.57 1.57
C GLY A 115 2.75 11.71 1.39
N ASN A 116 2.46 11.33 0.15
CA ASN A 116 1.22 10.62 -0.21
C ASN A 116 1.53 9.23 -0.79
N LEU A 117 0.69 8.27 -0.41
CA LEU A 117 0.51 7.01 -1.14
C LEU A 117 -0.61 7.22 -2.14
N VAL A 118 -0.30 7.01 -3.43
CA VAL A 118 -1.26 7.15 -4.52
C VAL A 118 -1.34 5.84 -5.28
N ILE A 119 -2.55 5.43 -5.64
CA ILE A 119 -2.80 4.31 -6.55
C ILE A 119 -3.56 4.88 -7.74
N GLU A 120 -3.07 4.62 -8.94
CA GLU A 120 -3.68 5.05 -10.19
C GLU A 120 -3.70 3.93 -11.22
N GLU A 121 -4.69 3.95 -12.11
CA GLU A 121 -4.78 2.96 -13.18
C GLU A 121 -3.56 3.05 -14.10
N GLY A 122 -3.06 1.88 -14.47
CA GLY A 122 -2.06 1.75 -15.51
C GLY A 122 -2.60 2.26 -16.83
N ARG A 123 -1.84 3.12 -17.50
CA ARG A 123 -2.22 3.56 -18.85
C ARG A 123 -1.96 2.40 -19.84
N PRO A 124 -2.87 2.15 -20.79
CA PRO A 124 -2.70 1.13 -21.82
C PRO A 124 -1.57 1.45 -22.81
#